data_AF-A0A969ADI0-F1
#
_entry.id   AF-A0A969ADI0-F1
#
_cell.length_a   1.000
_cell.length_b   1.000
_cell.length_c   1.000
_cell.angle_alpha   90.00
_cell.angle_beta   90.00
_cell.angle_gamma   90.00
#
_symmetry.space_group_name_H-M   'P 1'
#
loop_
_entity.id
_entity.type
_entity.pdbx_description
1 polymer ?
#
loop_
_entity_poly.entity_id
_entity_poly.type
_entity_poly.pdbx_seq_one_letter_code
_entity_poly.pdbx_strand_id
1 'polypeptide(L)'
;MLLASMSRAYQNLEQQGKAEQKITESLEYLNNKGNQISSSEGLQTSVLVKVNQGKLLSDKYKKQAIKAYREAFNILINYPKETNPLKENQLLTSEDIELVHIALLGLINNENQLQFRQEIRDSLRKYLFGELEYFLKRQDWEEADKKTWKLMLFIANREKESSLDIPQVNNFPCSELKKIDDLWVENSGGKFGFSVQKKIWIKTGNRLGIKPSDWNNNDIEIIIISEPLLDGMPKKKNMGMK
;
A
#
# COMPACT_ATOMS: atom_id res chain seq x y z
N MET A 1 -6.17 9.79 22.71
CA MET A 1 -5.98 10.44 21.39
C MET A 1 -4.80 11.41 21.37
N LEU A 2 -4.84 12.54 22.09
CA LEU A 2 -3.80 13.59 22.03
C LEU A 2 -2.37 13.06 22.22
N LEU A 3 -2.15 12.20 23.22
CA LEU A 3 -0.82 11.67 23.54
C LEU A 3 -0.23 10.80 22.41
N ALA A 4 -1.05 9.98 21.75
CA ALA A 4 -0.62 9.14 20.63
C ALA A 4 -0.24 10.00 19.41
N SER A 5 -1.03 11.04 19.12
CA SER A 5 -0.75 12.00 18.05
C SER A 5 0.51 12.83 18.35
N MET A 6 0.70 13.27 19.61
CA MET A 6 1.93 13.95 20.04
C MET A 6 3.17 13.07 19.91
N SER A 7 3.07 11.78 20.28
CA SER A 7 4.16 10.83 20.04
C SER A 7 4.53 10.78 18.56
N ARG A 8 3.54 10.64 17.67
CA ARG A 8 3.77 10.59 16.22
C ARG A 8 4.48 11.86 15.72
N ALA A 9 4.03 13.02 16.20
CA ALA A 9 4.66 14.29 15.88
C ALA A 9 6.12 14.35 16.36
N TYR A 10 6.41 13.93 17.59
CA TYR A 10 7.78 13.90 18.11
C TYR A 10 8.70 12.91 17.37
N GLN A 11 8.16 11.78 16.89
CA GLN A 11 8.92 10.87 16.02
C GLN A 11 9.31 11.53 14.70
N ASN A 12 8.39 12.26 14.07
CA ASN A 12 8.67 12.99 12.83
C ASN A 12 9.67 14.13 13.02
N LEU A 13 9.78 14.67 14.24
CA LEU A 13 10.75 15.70 14.62
C LEU A 13 12.05 15.13 15.20
N GLU A 14 12.27 13.81 15.10
CA GLU A 14 13.45 13.11 15.62
C GLU A 14 13.68 13.26 17.14
N GLN A 15 12.63 13.64 17.89
CA GLN A 15 12.67 13.81 19.35
C GLN A 15 12.28 12.50 20.07
N GLN A 16 13.11 11.47 19.92
CA GLN A 16 12.79 10.10 20.40
C GLN A 16 12.40 10.03 21.88
N GLY A 17 13.12 10.71 22.78
CA GLY A 17 12.80 10.69 24.21
C GLY A 17 11.42 11.25 24.55
N LYS A 18 10.99 12.31 23.85
CA LYS A 18 9.64 12.87 24.03
C LYS A 18 8.57 11.97 23.43
N ALA A 19 8.86 11.34 22.29
CA ALA A 19 7.96 10.35 21.71
C ALA A 19 7.75 9.16 22.65
N GLU A 20 8.83 8.62 23.21
CA GLU A 20 8.80 7.53 24.17
C GLU A 20 7.96 7.88 25.40
N GLN A 21 8.20 9.06 25.99
CA GLN A 21 7.42 9.55 27.12
C GLN A 21 5.91 9.58 26.80
N LYS A 22 5.52 10.11 25.63
CA LYS A 22 4.11 10.20 25.23
C LYS A 22 3.49 8.83 24.94
N ILE A 23 4.27 7.84 24.51
CA ILE A 23 3.80 6.46 24.41
C ILE A 23 3.59 5.85 25.78
N THR A 24 4.52 6.03 26.71
CA THR A 24 4.36 5.54 28.09
C THR A 24 3.12 6.13 28.75
N GLU A 25 2.93 7.45 28.68
CA GLU A 25 1.73 8.12 29.20
C GLU A 25 0.44 7.58 28.52
N SER A 26 0.49 7.32 27.21
CA SER A 26 -0.65 6.73 26.48
C SER A 26 -0.97 5.32 26.96
N LEU A 27 0.05 4.48 27.16
CA LEU A 27 -0.12 3.10 27.61
C LEU A 27 -0.63 3.04 29.05
N GLU A 28 -0.13 3.88 29.95
CA GLU A 28 -0.62 4.01 31.32
C GLU A 28 -2.10 4.39 31.33
N TYR A 29 -2.50 5.37 30.53
CA TYR A 29 -3.90 5.75 30.39
C TYR A 29 -4.78 4.60 29.89
N LEU A 30 -4.33 3.88 28.85
CA LEU A 30 -5.06 2.74 28.31
C LEU A 30 -5.19 1.61 29.34
N ASN A 31 -4.10 1.29 30.05
CA ASN A 31 -4.09 0.26 31.09
C ASN A 31 -5.04 0.62 32.24
N ASN A 32 -5.05 1.89 32.68
CA ASN A 32 -5.94 2.37 33.73
C ASN A 32 -7.43 2.33 33.33
N LYS A 33 -7.73 2.43 32.03
CA LYS A 33 -9.09 2.25 31.50
C LYS A 33 -9.51 0.77 31.38
N GLY A 34 -8.58 -0.17 31.45
CA GLY A 34 -8.86 -1.61 31.45
C GLY A 34 -9.75 -2.09 30.30
N ASN A 35 -10.72 -2.97 30.62
CA ASN A 35 -11.66 -3.59 29.66
C ASN A 35 -12.73 -2.62 29.09
N GLN A 36 -12.70 -1.33 29.42
CA GLN A 36 -13.71 -0.36 28.95
C GLN A 36 -13.41 0.23 27.57
N ILE A 37 -12.33 -0.20 26.91
CA ILE A 37 -11.94 0.28 25.58
C ILE A 37 -12.68 -0.56 24.51
N SER A 38 -14.01 -0.51 24.52
CA SER A 38 -14.86 -1.17 23.52
C SER A 38 -15.39 -0.22 22.46
N SER A 39 -15.23 1.11 22.64
CA SER A 39 -15.62 2.08 21.63
C SER A 39 -14.68 2.03 20.43
N SER A 40 -15.21 2.33 19.23
CA SER A 40 -14.41 2.39 18.00
C SER A 40 -13.21 3.34 18.13
N GLU A 41 -13.40 4.52 18.74
CA GLU A 41 -12.32 5.47 19.02
C GLU A 41 -11.25 4.89 19.96
N GLY A 42 -11.67 4.12 20.96
CA GLY A 42 -10.77 3.45 21.89
C GLY A 42 -9.92 2.38 21.20
N LEU A 43 -10.54 1.55 20.37
CA LEU A 43 -9.86 0.51 19.58
C LEU A 43 -8.85 1.13 18.62
N GLN A 44 -9.24 2.17 17.89
CA GLN A 44 -8.36 2.90 16.99
C GLN A 44 -7.20 3.59 17.71
N THR A 45 -7.46 4.22 18.86
CA THR A 45 -6.41 4.79 19.71
C THR A 45 -5.42 3.72 20.16
N SER A 46 -5.92 2.53 20.53
CA SER A 46 -5.09 1.41 20.97
C SER A 46 -4.17 0.93 19.85
N VAL A 47 -4.71 0.76 18.64
CA VAL A 47 -3.92 0.44 17.45
C VAL A 47 -2.84 1.50 17.21
N LEU A 48 -3.19 2.78 17.22
CA LEU A 48 -2.24 3.86 16.95
C LEU A 48 -1.09 3.91 17.98
N VAL A 49 -1.41 3.72 19.27
CA VAL A 49 -0.38 3.64 20.32
C VAL A 49 0.55 2.45 20.09
N LYS A 50 0.00 1.28 19.73
CA LYS A 50 0.79 0.07 19.48
C LYS A 50 1.64 0.17 18.23
N VAL A 51 1.14 0.81 17.17
CA VAL A 51 1.91 1.12 15.96
C VAL A 51 3.10 2.01 16.30
N ASN A 52 2.88 3.11 17.00
CA ASN A 52 3.94 4.04 17.37
C ASN A 52 4.96 3.40 18.31
N GLN A 53 4.51 2.57 19.26
CA GLN A 53 5.36 1.77 20.13
C GLN A 53 6.21 0.79 19.31
N GLY A 54 5.61 0.05 18.38
CA GLY A 54 6.31 -0.88 17.50
C GLY A 54 7.38 -0.20 16.66
N LYS A 55 7.08 0.99 16.12
CA LYS A 55 8.00 1.79 15.31
C LYS A 55 9.18 2.31 16.13
N LEU A 56 8.95 2.75 17.36
CA LEU A 56 10.02 3.22 18.24
C LEU A 56 10.99 2.09 18.65
N LEU A 57 10.46 0.88 18.81
CA LEU A 57 11.20 -0.27 19.32
C LEU A 57 11.87 -1.11 18.23
N SER A 58 11.54 -0.92 16.95
CA SER A 58 11.95 -1.82 15.85
C SER A 58 13.47 -1.99 15.75
N ASP A 59 14.21 -0.92 16.00
CA ASP A 59 15.66 -0.88 15.74
C ASP A 59 16.47 -1.48 16.88
N LYS A 60 16.00 -1.32 18.12
CA LYS A 60 16.75 -1.70 19.33
C LYS A 60 16.16 -2.90 20.07
N TYR A 61 14.85 -3.11 19.97
CA TYR A 61 14.07 -4.04 20.79
C TYR A 61 13.08 -4.83 19.95
N LYS A 62 13.60 -5.56 18.95
CA LYS A 62 12.83 -6.31 17.95
C LYS A 62 11.71 -7.19 18.54
N LYS A 63 11.96 -7.90 19.65
CA LYS A 63 10.94 -8.76 20.28
C LYS A 63 9.75 -7.95 20.80
N GLN A 64 10.02 -6.81 21.43
CA GLN A 64 9.01 -5.90 21.97
C GLN A 64 8.25 -5.19 20.83
N ALA A 65 8.95 -4.82 19.74
CA ALA A 65 8.33 -4.29 18.55
C ALA A 65 7.33 -5.28 17.92
N ILE A 66 7.75 -6.55 17.75
CA ILE A 66 6.87 -7.62 17.26
C ILE A 66 5.65 -7.77 18.17
N LYS A 67 5.82 -7.75 19.50
CA LYS A 67 4.70 -7.83 20.44
C LYS A 67 3.71 -6.69 20.23
N ALA A 68 4.19 -5.44 20.15
CA ALA A 68 3.34 -4.28 19.94
C ALA A 68 2.57 -4.36 18.61
N TYR A 69 3.24 -4.70 17.50
CA TYR A 69 2.56 -4.85 16.21
C TYR A 69 1.59 -6.03 16.18
N ARG A 70 1.87 -7.15 16.88
CA ARG A 70 0.92 -8.26 17.03
C ARG A 70 -0.34 -7.85 17.77
N GLU A 71 -0.21 -7.07 18.84
CA GLU A 71 -1.35 -6.53 19.57
C GLU A 71 -2.19 -5.60 18.68
N ALA A 72 -1.54 -4.72 17.89
CA ALA A 72 -2.23 -3.89 16.91
C ALA A 72 -2.97 -4.74 15.86
N PHE A 73 -2.28 -5.72 15.26
CA PHE A 73 -2.84 -6.62 14.26
C PHE A 73 -4.06 -7.39 14.78
N ASN A 74 -3.98 -7.91 16.00
CA ASN A 74 -5.09 -8.62 16.64
C ASN A 74 -6.34 -7.73 16.79
N ILE A 75 -6.18 -6.44 17.08
CA ILE A 75 -7.31 -5.51 17.15
C ILE A 75 -7.91 -5.32 15.74
N LEU A 76 -7.08 -5.14 14.71
CA LEU A 76 -7.53 -4.94 13.34
C LEU A 76 -8.35 -6.12 12.80
N ILE A 77 -7.91 -7.35 13.04
CA ILE A 77 -8.60 -8.56 12.55
C ILE A 77 -9.88 -8.85 13.33
N ASN A 78 -9.93 -8.55 14.63
CA ASN A 78 -11.09 -8.83 15.49
C ASN A 78 -12.18 -7.76 15.37
N TYR A 79 -11.81 -6.52 15.06
CA TYR A 79 -12.72 -5.37 14.98
C TYR A 79 -12.60 -4.61 13.64
N PRO A 80 -12.75 -5.29 12.49
CA PRO A 80 -12.50 -4.70 11.18
C PRO A 80 -13.49 -3.60 10.82
N LYS A 81 -14.69 -3.56 11.43
CA LYS A 81 -15.67 -2.50 11.18
C LYS A 81 -15.32 -1.23 11.93
N GLU A 82 -14.84 -1.36 13.15
CA GLU A 82 -14.51 -0.29 14.08
C GLU A 82 -13.14 0.33 13.79
N THR A 83 -12.27 -0.41 13.09
CA THR A 83 -10.92 0.02 12.71
C THR A 83 -10.75 0.30 11.22
N ASN A 84 -11.85 0.29 10.44
CA ASN A 84 -11.79 0.58 9.00
C ASN A 84 -11.46 2.07 8.76
N PRO A 85 -10.28 2.40 8.19
CA PRO A 85 -9.86 3.78 7.98
C PRO A 85 -10.62 4.49 6.85
N LEU A 86 -11.37 3.76 6.02
CA LEU A 86 -12.11 4.31 4.87
C LEU A 86 -13.47 4.92 5.24
N LYS A 87 -13.81 4.93 6.54
CA LYS A 87 -15.01 5.60 7.05
C LYS A 87 -14.74 7.07 7.36
N GLU A 88 -15.79 7.85 7.57
CA GLU A 88 -15.63 9.23 8.06
C GLU A 88 -15.18 9.26 9.52
N ASN A 89 -14.46 10.32 9.90
CA ASN A 89 -14.03 10.60 11.28
C ASN A 89 -13.18 9.47 11.92
N GLN A 90 -12.31 8.83 11.14
CA GLN A 90 -11.40 7.79 11.63
C GLN A 90 -10.08 8.40 12.10
N LEU A 91 -9.51 7.80 13.15
CA LEU A 91 -8.19 8.13 13.68
C LEU A 91 -7.09 7.36 12.96
N LEU A 92 -7.38 6.12 12.56
CA LEU A 92 -6.45 5.31 11.79
C LEU A 92 -6.46 5.76 10.34
N THR A 93 -5.26 5.90 9.79
CA THR A 93 -5.04 6.07 8.36
C THR A 93 -4.85 4.72 7.68
N SER A 94 -4.99 4.69 6.37
CA SER A 94 -4.63 3.51 5.58
C SER A 94 -3.17 3.09 5.80
N GLU A 95 -2.29 4.08 5.89
CA GLU A 95 -0.86 3.89 6.14
C GLU A 95 -0.61 3.20 7.48
N ASP A 96 -1.43 3.47 8.51
CA ASP A 96 -1.32 2.82 9.82
C ASP A 96 -1.65 1.32 9.73
N ILE A 97 -2.72 0.98 9.01
CA ILE A 97 -3.12 -0.42 8.79
C ILE A 97 -2.00 -1.16 8.05
N GLU A 98 -1.52 -0.59 6.96
CA GLU A 98 -0.50 -1.21 6.14
C GLU A 98 0.85 -1.35 6.88
N LEU A 99 1.23 -0.34 7.66
CA LEU A 99 2.45 -0.36 8.46
C LEU A 99 2.46 -1.53 9.45
N VAL A 100 1.34 -1.83 10.12
CA VAL A 100 1.23 -3.00 11.01
C VAL A 100 1.62 -4.28 10.28
N HIS A 101 1.05 -4.50 9.09
CA HIS A 101 1.28 -5.71 8.31
C HIS A 101 2.71 -5.78 7.79
N ILE A 102 3.21 -4.71 7.16
CA ILE A 102 4.56 -4.67 6.57
C ILE A 102 5.62 -4.80 7.66
N ALA A 103 5.45 -4.12 8.80
CA ALA A 103 6.38 -4.22 9.92
C ALA A 103 6.42 -5.65 10.49
N LEU A 104 5.27 -6.31 10.66
CA LEU A 104 5.24 -7.71 11.07
C LEU A 104 5.96 -8.61 10.07
N LEU A 105 5.64 -8.51 8.78
CA LEU A 105 6.27 -9.31 7.72
C LEU A 105 7.79 -9.11 7.64
N GLY A 106 8.28 -7.90 7.92
CA GLY A 106 9.72 -7.59 7.94
C GLY A 106 10.44 -8.06 9.21
N LEU A 107 9.73 -8.17 10.35
CA LEU A 107 10.35 -8.51 11.63
C LEU A 107 10.28 -10.02 11.94
N ILE A 108 9.24 -10.74 11.53
CA ILE A 108 9.11 -12.18 11.81
C ILE A 108 10.04 -13.03 10.91
N ASN A 109 10.57 -14.14 11.44
CA ASN A 109 11.38 -15.08 10.68
C ASN A 109 10.49 -16.13 9.99
N ASN A 110 10.84 -16.52 8.76
CA ASN A 110 10.06 -17.40 7.89
C ASN A 110 9.96 -18.84 8.42
N GLU A 111 11.01 -19.38 9.03
CA GLU A 111 11.12 -20.84 9.29
C GLU A 111 10.14 -21.37 10.36
N ASN A 112 9.84 -20.58 11.39
CA ASN A 112 9.02 -21.04 12.54
C ASN A 112 7.63 -20.39 12.61
N GLN A 113 7.28 -19.52 11.65
CA GLN A 113 6.04 -18.71 11.71
C GLN A 113 5.32 -18.64 10.35
N LEU A 114 5.50 -19.64 9.49
CA LEU A 114 4.93 -19.65 8.13
C LEU A 114 3.41 -19.41 8.12
N GLN A 115 2.67 -20.11 9.00
CA GLN A 115 1.21 -19.97 9.12
C GLN A 115 0.82 -18.53 9.44
N PHE A 116 1.41 -17.95 10.49
CA PHE A 116 1.12 -16.58 10.91
C PHE A 116 1.54 -15.54 9.86
N ARG A 117 2.65 -15.79 9.15
CA ARG A 117 3.09 -14.94 8.04
C ARG A 117 2.06 -14.95 6.91
N GLN A 118 1.50 -16.11 6.60
CA GLN A 118 0.44 -16.24 5.60
C GLN A 118 -0.83 -15.50 6.03
N GLU A 119 -1.25 -15.60 7.29
CA GLU A 119 -2.39 -14.85 7.84
C GLU A 119 -2.22 -13.33 7.68
N ILE A 120 -1.02 -12.81 7.98
CA ILE A 120 -0.72 -11.38 7.78
C ILE A 120 -0.79 -11.02 6.29
N ARG A 121 -0.22 -11.85 5.41
CA ARG A 121 -0.27 -11.63 3.95
C ARG A 121 -1.71 -11.62 3.44
N ASP A 122 -2.53 -12.58 3.86
CA ASP A 122 -3.93 -12.69 3.44
C ASP A 122 -4.78 -11.51 3.95
N SER A 123 -4.55 -11.10 5.19
CA SER A 123 -5.17 -9.91 5.78
C SER A 123 -4.81 -8.64 5.00
N LEU A 124 -3.52 -8.40 4.74
CA LEU A 124 -3.06 -7.24 3.97
C LEU A 124 -3.60 -7.26 2.54
N ARG A 125 -3.58 -8.43 1.88
CA ARG A 125 -4.13 -8.61 0.54
C ARG A 125 -5.60 -8.20 0.50
N LYS A 126 -6.40 -8.73 1.45
CA LYS A 126 -7.84 -8.41 1.55
C LYS A 126 -8.05 -6.91 1.77
N TYR A 127 -7.25 -6.29 2.62
CA TYR A 127 -7.29 -4.86 2.89
C TYR A 127 -6.99 -4.02 1.63
N LEU A 128 -5.88 -4.29 0.93
CA LEU A 128 -5.48 -3.54 -0.27
C LEU A 128 -6.49 -3.66 -1.41
N PHE A 129 -7.09 -4.84 -1.62
CA PHE A 129 -8.19 -4.98 -2.58
C PHE A 129 -9.43 -4.18 -2.16
N GLY A 130 -9.74 -4.14 -0.86
CA GLY A 130 -10.86 -3.36 -0.34
C GLY A 130 -10.65 -1.85 -0.52
N GLU A 131 -9.42 -1.35 -0.35
CA GLU A 131 -9.09 0.04 -0.65
C GLU A 131 -9.27 0.34 -2.15
N LEU A 132 -8.70 -0.49 -3.02
CA LEU A 132 -8.86 -0.32 -4.46
C LEU A 132 -10.34 -0.26 -4.86
N GLU A 133 -11.15 -1.21 -4.39
CA GLU A 133 -12.58 -1.24 -4.66
C GLU A 133 -13.30 0.01 -4.12
N TYR A 134 -12.93 0.49 -2.94
CA TYR A 134 -13.50 1.69 -2.33
C TYR A 134 -13.25 2.95 -3.19
N PHE A 135 -12.01 3.18 -3.62
CA PHE A 135 -11.68 4.36 -4.43
C PHE A 135 -12.29 4.27 -5.84
N LEU A 136 -12.28 3.07 -6.44
CA LEU A 136 -12.92 2.83 -7.74
C LEU A 136 -14.43 3.11 -7.71
N LYS A 137 -15.15 2.65 -6.69
CA LYS A 137 -16.59 2.91 -6.52
C LYS A 137 -16.91 4.40 -6.38
N ARG A 138 -15.99 5.17 -5.81
CA ARG A 138 -16.10 6.62 -5.66
C ARG A 138 -15.62 7.41 -6.88
N GLN A 139 -15.12 6.71 -7.91
CA GLN A 139 -14.51 7.31 -9.10
C GLN A 139 -13.33 8.23 -8.75
N ASP A 140 -12.66 7.94 -7.64
CA ASP A 140 -11.42 8.60 -7.25
C ASP A 140 -10.26 7.89 -7.96
N TRP A 141 -10.10 8.21 -9.25
CA TRP A 141 -9.20 7.49 -10.14
C TRP A 141 -7.74 7.66 -9.75
N GLU A 142 -7.37 8.82 -9.19
CA GLU A 142 -6.00 9.09 -8.76
C GLU A 142 -5.60 8.20 -7.58
N GLU A 143 -6.44 8.12 -6.54
CA GLU A 143 -6.18 7.22 -5.41
C GLU A 143 -6.31 5.75 -5.81
N ALA A 144 -7.27 5.39 -6.66
CA ALA A 144 -7.40 4.02 -7.17
C ALA A 144 -6.14 3.56 -7.94
N ASP A 145 -5.50 4.44 -8.71
CA ASP A 145 -4.24 4.15 -9.40
C ASP A 145 -3.09 3.92 -8.42
N LYS A 146 -2.92 4.82 -7.43
CA LYS A 146 -1.92 4.66 -6.35
C LYS A 146 -2.10 3.33 -5.60
N LYS A 147 -3.35 2.97 -5.27
CA LYS A 147 -3.67 1.70 -4.58
C LYS A 147 -3.46 0.49 -5.48
N THR A 148 -3.74 0.60 -6.78
CA THR A 148 -3.43 -0.45 -7.76
C THR A 148 -1.93 -0.74 -7.78
N TRP A 149 -1.09 0.30 -7.88
CA TRP A 149 0.36 0.15 -7.89
C TRP A 149 0.88 -0.54 -6.62
N LYS A 150 0.40 -0.09 -5.46
CA LYS A 150 0.78 -0.66 -4.15
C LYS A 150 0.39 -2.13 -4.02
N LEU A 151 -0.82 -2.47 -4.46
CA LEU A 151 -1.31 -3.85 -4.50
C LEU A 151 -0.47 -4.73 -5.43
N MET A 152 -0.10 -4.24 -6.61
CA MET A 152 0.76 -4.99 -7.53
C MET A 152 2.16 -5.25 -6.95
N LEU A 153 2.78 -4.25 -6.32
CA LEU A 153 4.06 -4.43 -5.63
C LEU A 153 3.96 -5.47 -4.51
N PHE A 154 2.89 -5.43 -3.72
CA PHE A 154 2.64 -6.42 -2.67
C PHE A 154 2.52 -7.86 -3.22
N ILE A 155 1.74 -8.05 -4.29
CA ILE A 155 1.53 -9.36 -4.93
C ILE A 155 2.85 -9.91 -5.50
N ALA A 156 3.68 -9.02 -6.07
CA ALA A 156 4.97 -9.38 -6.62
C ALA A 156 6.07 -9.58 -5.55
N ASN A 157 5.79 -9.36 -4.26
CA ASN A 157 6.80 -9.31 -3.19
C ASN A 157 7.89 -8.25 -3.43
N ARG A 158 7.48 -7.07 -3.88
CA ARG A 158 8.34 -5.94 -4.28
C ARG A 158 8.03 -4.66 -3.50
N GLU A 159 7.51 -4.78 -2.29
CA GLU A 159 7.08 -3.66 -1.44
C GLU A 159 8.22 -2.67 -1.14
N LYS A 160 9.48 -3.12 -1.16
CA LYS A 160 10.65 -2.27 -0.85
C LYS A 160 11.26 -1.61 -2.09
N GLU A 161 11.19 -2.28 -3.23
CA GLU A 161 11.87 -1.89 -4.47
C GLU A 161 11.07 -0.89 -5.29
N SER A 162 9.79 -0.67 -4.95
CA SER A 162 8.92 0.34 -5.54
C SER A 162 8.82 0.27 -7.07
N SER A 163 9.12 -0.90 -7.65
CA SER A 163 9.21 -1.15 -9.09
C SER A 163 9.01 -2.63 -9.40
N LEU A 164 8.50 -2.91 -10.60
CA LEU A 164 8.42 -4.26 -11.18
C LEU A 164 9.35 -4.33 -12.39
N ASP A 165 10.24 -5.31 -12.41
CA ASP A 165 11.04 -5.65 -13.59
C ASP A 165 10.33 -6.72 -14.45
N ILE A 166 10.91 -7.00 -15.62
CA ILE A 166 10.35 -7.95 -16.60
C ILE A 166 10.10 -9.34 -15.97
N PRO A 167 11.04 -9.96 -15.24
CA PRO A 167 10.75 -11.20 -14.50
C PRO A 167 9.51 -11.13 -13.62
N GLN A 168 9.28 -10.03 -12.90
CA GLN A 168 8.15 -9.97 -11.96
C GLN A 168 6.83 -9.82 -12.72
N VAL A 169 6.84 -9.04 -13.80
CA VAL A 169 5.68 -8.88 -14.69
C VAL A 169 5.33 -10.22 -15.36
N ASN A 170 6.33 -10.96 -15.85
CA ASN A 170 6.11 -12.26 -16.51
C ASN A 170 5.58 -13.34 -15.55
N ASN A 171 5.96 -13.27 -14.28
CA ASN A 171 5.52 -14.21 -13.24
C ASN A 171 4.33 -13.70 -12.41
N PHE A 172 3.75 -12.57 -12.78
CA PHE A 172 2.65 -11.98 -12.02
C PHE A 172 1.43 -12.93 -12.04
N PRO A 173 0.82 -13.26 -10.89
CA PRO A 173 -0.28 -14.22 -10.86
C PRO A 173 -1.48 -13.77 -11.70
N CYS A 174 -1.86 -14.60 -12.69
CA CYS A 174 -2.95 -14.26 -13.60
C CYS A 174 -4.29 -14.01 -12.89
N SER A 175 -4.59 -14.76 -11.82
CA SER A 175 -5.81 -14.58 -11.03
C SER A 175 -5.87 -13.22 -10.35
N GLU A 176 -4.74 -12.73 -9.85
CA GLU A 176 -4.62 -11.42 -9.22
C GLU A 176 -4.74 -10.31 -10.25
N LEU A 177 -4.02 -10.42 -11.38
CA LEU A 177 -4.09 -9.45 -12.46
C LEU A 177 -5.50 -9.33 -13.03
N LYS A 178 -6.17 -10.48 -13.24
CA LYS A 178 -7.56 -10.51 -13.69
C LYS A 178 -8.47 -9.80 -12.70
N LYS A 179 -8.32 -10.06 -11.40
CA LYS A 179 -9.15 -9.42 -10.38
C LYS A 179 -8.97 -7.90 -10.35
N ILE A 180 -7.74 -7.40 -10.50
CA ILE A 180 -7.47 -5.96 -10.61
C ILE A 180 -8.13 -5.40 -11.87
N ASP A 181 -7.99 -6.06 -13.02
CA ASP A 181 -8.60 -5.66 -14.28
C ASP A 181 -10.13 -5.60 -14.20
N ASP A 182 -10.76 -6.66 -13.67
CA ASP A 182 -12.21 -6.74 -13.51
C ASP A 182 -12.74 -5.55 -12.69
N LEU A 183 -12.08 -5.22 -11.56
CA LEU A 183 -12.46 -4.07 -10.73
C LEU A 183 -12.41 -2.75 -11.51
N TRP A 184 -11.34 -2.50 -12.26
CA TRP A 184 -11.21 -1.29 -13.07
C TRP A 184 -12.27 -1.23 -14.18
N VAL A 185 -12.49 -2.34 -14.90
CA VAL A 185 -13.45 -2.43 -16.01
C VAL A 185 -14.87 -2.19 -15.51
N GLU A 186 -15.27 -2.87 -14.43
CA GLU A 186 -16.61 -2.77 -13.87
C GLU A 186 -16.93 -1.35 -13.38
N ASN A 187 -16.04 -0.76 -12.58
CA ASN A 187 -16.30 0.55 -11.96
C ASN A 187 -16.14 1.72 -12.94
N SER A 188 -15.44 1.54 -14.05
CA SER A 188 -15.27 2.57 -15.10
C SER A 188 -16.30 2.48 -16.24
N GLY A 189 -17.21 1.51 -16.20
CA GLY A 189 -18.12 1.24 -17.33
C GLY A 189 -17.38 0.79 -18.59
N GLY A 190 -16.30 0.03 -18.42
CA GLY A 190 -15.48 -0.51 -19.52
C GLY A 190 -14.47 0.45 -20.13
N LYS A 191 -14.19 1.58 -19.48
CA LYS A 191 -13.25 2.61 -19.99
C LYS A 191 -11.80 2.38 -19.56
N PHE A 192 -11.59 1.80 -18.38
CA PHE A 192 -10.28 1.58 -17.78
C PHE A 192 -10.06 0.09 -17.47
N GLY A 193 -8.79 -0.32 -17.45
CA GLY A 193 -8.36 -1.71 -17.22
C GLY A 193 -7.24 -2.13 -18.17
N PHE A 194 -6.41 -3.08 -17.74
CA PHE A 194 -5.35 -3.68 -18.55
C PHE A 194 -5.89 -4.37 -19.81
N SER A 195 -7.06 -5.02 -19.73
CA SER A 195 -7.71 -5.63 -20.89
C SER A 195 -8.21 -4.58 -21.88
N VAL A 196 -8.61 -3.39 -21.40
CA VAL A 196 -8.97 -2.25 -22.25
C VAL A 196 -7.73 -1.69 -22.94
N GLN A 197 -6.65 -1.45 -22.19
CA GLN A 197 -5.35 -1.03 -22.74
C GLN A 197 -4.84 -2.03 -23.81
N LYS A 198 -4.89 -3.34 -23.51
CA LYS A 198 -4.52 -4.40 -24.46
C LYS A 198 -5.34 -4.34 -25.76
N LYS A 199 -6.66 -4.13 -25.67
CA LYS A 199 -7.53 -4.00 -26.85
C LYS A 199 -7.17 -2.77 -27.68
N ILE A 200 -6.89 -1.64 -27.04
CA ILE A 200 -6.48 -0.40 -27.72
C ILE A 200 -5.13 -0.62 -28.41
N TRP A 201 -4.15 -1.19 -27.71
CA TRP A 201 -2.82 -1.51 -28.24
C TRP A 201 -2.87 -2.36 -29.52
N ILE A 202 -3.69 -3.43 -29.52
CA ILE A 202 -3.85 -4.28 -30.70
C ILE A 202 -4.54 -3.50 -31.84
N LYS A 203 -5.56 -2.69 -31.53
CA LYS A 203 -6.29 -1.91 -32.54
C LYS A 203 -5.43 -0.87 -33.24
N THR A 204 -4.37 -0.38 -32.61
CA THR A 204 -3.41 0.55 -33.23
C THR A 204 -2.38 -0.16 -34.11
N GLY A 205 -2.51 -1.47 -34.33
CA GLY A 205 -1.59 -2.25 -35.17
C GLY A 205 -0.36 -2.79 -34.44
N ASN A 206 -0.23 -2.54 -33.13
CA ASN A 206 0.91 -3.01 -32.36
C ASN A 206 0.81 -4.51 -32.04
N ARG A 207 1.98 -5.14 -31.89
CA ARG A 207 2.12 -6.56 -31.54
C ARG A 207 2.34 -6.74 -30.04
N LEU A 208 1.94 -7.90 -29.52
CA LEU A 208 2.17 -8.30 -28.12
C LEU A 208 3.35 -9.26 -28.01
N GLY A 209 4.06 -9.22 -26.88
CA GLY A 209 5.10 -10.21 -26.55
C GLY A 209 6.37 -10.12 -27.40
N ILE A 210 6.58 -9.01 -28.11
CA ILE A 210 7.81 -8.73 -28.85
C ILE A 210 8.91 -8.28 -27.89
N LYS A 211 10.11 -8.84 -28.02
CA LYS A 211 11.29 -8.31 -27.31
C LYS A 211 11.83 -7.10 -28.07
N PRO A 212 12.61 -6.21 -27.44
CA PRO A 212 13.27 -5.10 -28.14
C PRO A 212 14.09 -5.55 -29.37
N SER A 213 14.63 -6.78 -29.35
CA SER A 213 15.34 -7.39 -30.48
C SER A 213 14.45 -7.74 -31.67
N ASP A 214 13.13 -7.85 -31.46
CA ASP A 214 12.15 -8.30 -32.45
C ASP A 214 11.38 -7.11 -33.05
N TRP A 215 11.73 -5.87 -32.64
CA TRP A 215 11.14 -4.65 -33.15
C TRP A 215 11.46 -4.48 -34.63
N ASN A 216 10.43 -4.16 -35.42
CA ASN A 216 10.58 -3.81 -36.82
C ASN A 216 10.06 -2.39 -37.08
N ASN A 217 10.14 -1.94 -38.34
CA ASN A 217 9.76 -0.57 -38.70
C ASN A 217 8.31 -0.20 -38.33
N ASN A 218 7.40 -1.19 -38.30
CA ASN A 218 6.00 -0.94 -37.90
C ASN A 218 5.89 -0.65 -36.40
N ASP A 219 6.78 -1.19 -35.56
CA ASP A 219 6.82 -0.91 -34.12
C ASP A 219 7.43 0.49 -33.83
N ILE A 220 8.19 1.06 -34.78
CA ILE A 220 8.84 2.38 -34.67
C ILE A 220 7.91 3.50 -35.19
N GLU A 221 7.21 3.27 -36.31
CA GLU A 221 6.31 4.29 -36.91
C GLU A 221 5.08 4.61 -36.04
N ILE A 222 4.55 3.64 -35.28
CA ILE A 222 3.37 3.85 -34.42
C ILE A 222 3.67 4.76 -33.21
N ILE A 223 4.93 4.79 -32.73
CA ILE A 223 5.36 5.69 -31.64
C ILE A 223 5.29 7.16 -32.10
N ILE A 224 5.60 7.43 -33.38
CA ILE A 224 5.63 8.80 -33.92
C ILE A 224 4.22 9.35 -34.16
N ILE A 225 3.23 8.49 -34.45
CA ILE A 225 1.85 8.91 -34.75
C ILE A 225 1.01 9.09 -33.46
N SER A 226 1.48 8.61 -32.30
CA SER A 226 0.75 8.68 -31.03
C SER A 226 1.13 9.87 -30.11
N GLU A 227 2.04 10.76 -30.52
CA GLU A 227 2.16 12.10 -29.92
C GLU A 227 1.11 13.05 -30.53
N PRO A 228 0.01 13.32 -29.81
CA PRO A 228 -0.07 14.65 -29.21
C PRO A 228 -0.79 14.62 -27.85
N LEU A 229 -0.05 14.65 -26.74
CA LEU A 229 -0.58 15.08 -25.43
C LEU A 229 0.50 15.65 -24.47
N LEU A 230 1.67 16.05 -24.98
CA LEU A 230 2.71 16.73 -24.20
C LEU A 230 3.08 18.10 -24.80
N ASP A 231 2.06 18.89 -25.14
CA ASP A 231 2.26 20.29 -25.52
C ASP A 231 2.41 21.14 -24.25
N GLY A 232 3.59 21.12 -23.63
CA GLY A 232 3.81 21.83 -22.38
C GLY A 232 5.20 21.86 -21.76
N MET A 233 6.22 21.21 -22.33
CA MET A 233 7.59 21.31 -21.80
C MET A 233 8.58 21.89 -22.83
N PRO A 234 9.44 22.86 -22.42
CA PRO A 234 10.30 23.58 -23.34
C PRO A 234 11.40 22.68 -23.91
N LYS A 235 11.50 22.67 -25.24
CA LYS A 235 12.54 21.95 -26.00
C LYS A 235 13.93 22.40 -25.53
N LYS A 236 14.73 21.49 -24.97
CA LYS A 236 16.17 21.71 -24.78
C LYS A 236 16.79 21.91 -26.17
N LYS A 237 17.36 23.10 -26.40
CA LYS A 237 18.15 23.41 -27.59
C LYS A 237 19.32 22.42 -27.70
N ASN A 238 19.42 21.77 -28.86
CA ASN A 238 20.64 21.14 -29.32
C ASN A 238 21.78 22.18 -29.30
N MET A 239 22.81 21.93 -28.50
CA MET A 239 24.12 22.56 -28.69
C MET A 239 25.00 21.53 -29.39
N GLY A 240 25.34 21.87 -30.64
CA GLY A 240 26.06 21.01 -31.56
C GLY A 240 27.46 20.64 -31.07
N MET A 241 27.89 19.47 -31.53
CA MET A 241 29.29 19.06 -31.57
C MET A 241 30.09 20.06 -32.42
N LYS A 242 31.24 20.46 -31.89
CA LYS A 242 32.47 20.65 -32.67
C LYS A 242 33.47 19.63 -32.16
#